data_AF-A0A371I355-F1
#
_entry.id   AF-A0A371I355-F1
#
_cell.length_a   1.000
_cell.length_b   1.000
_cell.length_c   1.000
_cell.angle_alpha   90.00
_cell.angle_beta   90.00
_cell.angle_gamma   90.00
#
_symmetry.space_group_name_H-M   'P 1'
#
loop_
_entity.id
_entity.type
_entity.pdbx_description
1 polymer ?
#
loop_
_entity_poly.entity_id
_entity_poly.type
_entity_poly.pdbx_seq_one_letter_code
_entity_poly.pdbx_strand_id
1 'polypeptide(L)'
;MRSIQEIYDETKIINDLFCLFVDSEPLTFYEAMEDKRWRQAMEEEIKAIKKNDTCELSNLLKGHEIIGVEWVFKIKKNAKGKVERYKARLVAKGYKQQYGVDYDEVSNGLENLVKSTFLNGYLEKNVYEKVLKLKNVLYGLKGAPREWNNHIDKYFQDNELVRCQHEYGLFIKKIDNDDILLICLYLDNLISISNNTNLFEDIKKTMSCEFEKTNIGLVSYYLGLEVNQMNNVIFVSRESYTKKMLEKFKMFDFNLVNTPMECSMK
;
A
#
# COMPACT_ATOMS: atom_id res chain seq x y z
N MET A 1 39.82 1.85 -21.01
CA MET A 1 38.68 1.18 -20.35
C MET A 1 39.11 0.87 -18.94
N ARG A 2 38.50 1.50 -17.93
CA ARG A 2 38.72 1.10 -16.53
C ARG A 2 37.96 -0.19 -16.26
N SER A 3 38.56 -1.09 -15.50
CA SER A 3 37.93 -2.36 -15.14
C SER A 3 36.77 -2.10 -14.17
N ILE A 4 35.70 -2.89 -14.24
CA ILE A 4 34.58 -2.81 -13.29
C ILE A 4 35.07 -2.97 -11.84
N GLN A 5 36.14 -3.74 -11.63
CA GLN A 5 36.74 -3.96 -10.32
C GLN A 5 37.34 -2.67 -9.74
N GLU A 6 38.00 -1.85 -10.58
CA GLU A 6 38.61 -0.59 -10.16
C GLU A 6 37.56 0.45 -9.73
N ILE A 7 36.37 0.41 -10.33
CA ILE A 7 35.26 1.30 -9.95
C ILE A 7 34.75 0.95 -8.55
N TYR A 8 34.64 -0.34 -8.22
CA TYR A 8 34.19 -0.78 -6.89
C TYR A 8 35.22 -0.45 -5.80
N ASP A 9 36.50 -0.65 -6.09
CA ASP A 9 37.59 -0.45 -5.13
C ASP A 9 37.90 1.05 -4.87
N GLU A 10 37.68 1.93 -5.86
CA GLU A 10 37.86 3.38 -5.69
C GLU A 10 36.64 4.09 -5.07
N THR A 11 35.46 3.46 -5.01
CA THR A 11 34.32 4.02 -4.28
C THR A 11 34.56 3.97 -2.78
N LYS A 12 35.12 5.05 -2.23
CA LYS A 12 34.84 5.40 -0.83
C LYS A 12 33.33 5.41 -0.67
N ILE A 13 32.80 4.53 0.17
CA ILE A 13 31.44 4.63 0.67
C ILE A 13 31.40 5.95 1.44
N ILE A 14 30.98 7.01 0.76
CA ILE A 14 30.71 8.28 1.39
C ILE A 14 29.44 8.04 2.22
N ASN A 15 29.65 7.76 3.50
CA ASN A 15 28.63 7.74 4.55
C ASN A 15 28.05 9.15 4.83
N ASP A 16 28.09 10.06 3.85
CA ASP A 16 27.44 11.37 3.91
C ASP A 16 26.01 11.31 3.36
N LEU A 17 25.27 10.24 3.67
CA LEU A 17 23.82 10.26 3.70
C LEU A 17 23.32 11.00 4.97
N PHE A 18 24.02 12.06 5.37
CA PHE A 18 23.80 12.81 6.61
C PHE A 18 23.40 14.27 6.38
N CYS A 19 23.04 14.66 5.15
CA CYS A 19 22.56 16.01 4.87
C CYS A 19 21.27 15.99 4.03
N LEU A 20 20.20 16.55 4.64
CA LEU A 20 18.88 16.95 4.09
C LEU A 20 17.64 16.06 4.38
N PHE A 21 17.56 15.39 5.53
CA PHE A 21 16.25 14.85 5.99
C PHE A 21 15.71 15.65 7.17
N VAL A 22 14.98 16.73 6.89
CA VAL A 22 14.10 17.38 7.88
C VAL A 22 12.79 16.57 8.08
N ASP A 23 12.56 15.54 7.26
CA ASP A 23 11.42 14.63 7.34
C ASP A 23 11.85 13.18 7.06
N SER A 24 12.61 12.56 7.96
CA SER A 24 12.93 11.12 7.89
C SER A 24 11.78 10.28 8.44
N GLU A 25 11.48 9.16 7.78
CA GLU A 25 10.55 8.15 8.29
C GLU A 25 11.19 7.46 9.51
N PRO A 26 10.52 7.40 10.67
CA PRO A 26 11.07 6.76 11.85
C PRO A 26 11.19 5.26 11.61
N LEU A 27 12.30 4.69 12.06
CA LEU A 27 12.57 3.26 11.92
C LEU A 27 12.05 2.48 13.12
N THR A 28 11.84 3.17 14.24
CA THR A 28 11.39 2.55 15.49
C THR A 28 10.13 3.21 16.04
N PHE A 29 9.38 2.43 16.81
CA PHE A 29 8.22 2.94 17.56
C PHE A 29 8.61 4.07 18.52
N TYR A 30 9.77 3.98 19.17
CA TYR A 30 10.24 4.98 20.12
C TYR A 30 10.49 6.33 19.46
N GLU A 31 11.18 6.35 18.31
CA GLU A 31 11.38 7.58 17.51
C GLU A 31 10.03 8.17 17.05
N ALA A 32 9.12 7.32 16.58
CA ALA A 32 7.79 7.75 16.16
C ALA A 32 6.95 8.31 17.32
N MET A 33 7.14 7.82 18.54
CA MET A 33 6.40 8.31 19.71
C MET A 33 6.78 9.72 20.13
N GLU A 34 7.99 10.19 19.82
CA GLU A 34 8.43 11.54 20.18
C GLU A 34 7.67 12.61 19.37
N ASP A 35 7.32 12.30 18.12
CA ASP A 35 6.59 13.20 17.23
C ASP A 35 5.06 13.07 17.39
N LYS A 36 4.40 14.21 17.65
CA LYS A 36 2.94 14.30 17.73
C LYS A 36 2.24 13.83 16.45
N ARG A 37 2.82 14.07 15.28
CA ARG A 37 2.25 13.73 13.95
C ARG A 37 2.15 12.21 13.77
N TRP A 38 3.19 11.48 14.16
CA TRP A 38 3.21 10.03 14.13
C TRP A 38 2.31 9.40 15.19
N ARG A 39 2.26 9.98 16.41
CA ARG A 39 1.30 9.55 17.44
C ARG A 39 -0.15 9.64 16.96
N GLN A 40 -0.52 10.75 16.34
CA GLN A 40 -1.86 10.91 15.78
C GLN A 40 -2.15 9.87 14.69
N ALA A 41 -1.20 9.63 13.79
CA ALA A 41 -1.35 8.61 12.74
C ALA A 41 -1.50 7.19 13.32
N MET A 42 -0.80 6.86 14.41
CA MET A 42 -0.96 5.58 15.12
C MET A 42 -2.33 5.46 15.79
N GLU A 43 -2.81 6.53 16.44
CA GLU A 43 -4.14 6.55 17.04
C GLU A 43 -5.26 6.37 16.02
N GLU A 44 -5.15 7.01 14.85
CA GLU A 44 -6.08 6.83 13.73
C GLU A 44 -6.15 5.36 13.28
N GLU A 45 -4.99 4.70 13.12
CA GLU A 45 -4.92 3.29 12.75
C GLU A 45 -5.55 2.38 13.82
N ILE A 46 -5.23 2.59 15.11
CA ILE A 46 -5.83 1.79 16.19
C ILE A 46 -7.35 2.00 16.26
N LYS A 47 -7.83 3.23 16.05
CA LYS A 47 -9.28 3.50 15.98
C LYS A 47 -9.93 2.76 14.83
N ALA A 48 -9.31 2.72 13.64
CA ALA A 48 -9.82 1.99 12.49
C ALA A 48 -9.87 0.47 12.77
N ILE A 49 -8.82 -0.11 13.34
CA ILE A 49 -8.78 -1.54 13.70
C ILE A 49 -9.88 -1.89 14.73
N LYS A 50 -10.09 -1.02 15.72
CA LYS A 50 -11.16 -1.19 16.72
C LYS A 50 -12.55 -1.05 16.12
N LYS A 51 -12.74 -0.10 15.21
CA LYS A 51 -14.03 0.12 14.52
C LYS A 51 -14.41 -1.06 13.62
N ASN A 52 -13.44 -1.69 12.97
CA ASN A 52 -13.65 -2.84 12.10
C ASN A 52 -13.74 -4.18 12.86
N ASP A 53 -13.97 -4.14 14.18
CA ASP A 53 -14.07 -5.30 15.09
C ASP A 53 -13.01 -6.39 14.82
N THR A 54 -11.79 -5.98 14.50
CA THR A 54 -10.77 -6.87 13.94
C THR A 54 -10.16 -7.82 14.99
N CYS A 55 -10.31 -7.52 16.29
CA CYS A 55 -9.64 -8.24 17.37
C CYS A 55 -10.55 -8.43 18.59
N GLU A 56 -10.46 -9.59 19.24
CA GLU A 56 -11.00 -9.86 20.57
C GLU A 56 -9.88 -10.20 21.56
N LEU A 57 -10.06 -9.81 22.82
CA LEU A 57 -9.13 -10.17 23.88
C LEU A 57 -9.31 -11.65 24.24
N SER A 58 -8.23 -12.42 24.17
CA SER A 58 -8.23 -13.85 24.50
C SER A 58 -7.05 -14.22 25.41
N ASN A 59 -7.17 -15.37 26.06
CA ASN A 59 -6.09 -15.98 26.83
C ASN A 59 -5.23 -16.83 25.90
N LEU A 60 -3.94 -16.92 26.20
CA LEU A 60 -3.01 -17.73 25.42
C LEU A 60 -3.39 -19.22 25.51
N LEU A 61 -3.75 -19.83 24.38
CA LEU A 61 -3.92 -21.28 24.29
C LEU A 61 -2.53 -21.95 24.36
N LYS A 62 -2.34 -22.89 25.28
CA LYS A 62 -1.07 -23.61 25.45
C LYS A 62 -0.68 -24.31 24.14
N GLY A 63 0.51 -24.00 23.62
CA GLY A 63 1.07 -24.62 22.42
C GLY A 63 0.95 -23.82 21.12
N HIS A 64 0.33 -22.62 21.13
CA HIS A 64 0.26 -21.77 19.95
C HIS A 64 1.38 -20.72 19.94
N GLU A 65 2.03 -20.53 18.79
CA GLU A 65 2.98 -19.44 18.59
C GLU A 65 2.25 -18.10 18.40
N ILE A 66 2.67 -17.09 19.15
CA ILE A 66 2.07 -15.75 19.05
C ILE A 66 2.74 -14.99 17.90
N ILE A 67 1.92 -14.48 16.98
CA ILE A 67 2.40 -13.67 15.87
C ILE A 67 2.75 -12.26 16.41
N GLY A 68 3.98 -11.83 16.15
CA GLY A 68 4.41 -10.47 16.46
C GLY A 68 3.77 -9.47 15.50
N VAL A 69 3.59 -8.22 15.94
CA VAL A 69 3.24 -7.08 15.08
C VAL A 69 4.34 -6.03 15.12
N GLU A 70 4.35 -5.16 14.12
CA GLU A 70 5.31 -4.07 13.95
C GLU A 70 4.62 -2.86 13.33
N TRP A 71 5.09 -1.67 13.71
CA TRP A 71 4.64 -0.42 13.12
C TRP A 71 5.43 -0.10 11.86
N VAL A 72 4.73 0.22 10.78
CA VAL A 72 5.31 0.70 9.52
C VAL A 72 4.88 2.15 9.33
N PHE A 73 5.87 3.04 9.20
CA PHE A 73 5.67 4.47 9.04
C PHE A 73 5.96 4.89 7.61
N LYS A 74 5.13 5.80 7.08
CA LYS A 74 5.30 6.33 5.74
C LYS A 74 4.82 7.78 5.63
N ILE A 75 5.65 8.63 5.04
CA ILE A 75 5.27 10.01 4.74
C ILE A 75 4.68 10.04 3.33
N LYS A 76 3.43 10.47 3.22
CA LYS A 76 2.77 10.76 1.94
C LYS A 76 3.06 12.20 1.57
N LYS A 77 3.71 12.38 0.42
CA LYS A 77 4.02 13.68 -0.17
C LYS A 77 3.16 13.89 -1.41
N ASN A 78 2.71 15.11 -1.65
CA ASN A 78 1.97 15.46 -2.85
C ASN A 78 2.91 15.58 -4.08
N ALA A 79 2.33 15.83 -5.26
CA ALA A 79 3.09 16.01 -6.50
C ALA A 79 4.13 17.15 -6.45
N LYS A 80 3.95 18.13 -5.55
CA LYS A 80 4.89 19.25 -5.32
C LYS A 80 5.98 18.91 -4.29
N GLY A 81 6.06 17.67 -3.82
CA GLY A 81 7.04 17.21 -2.84
C GLY A 81 6.75 17.63 -1.39
N LYS A 82 5.63 18.33 -1.13
CA LYS A 82 5.24 18.75 0.22
C LYS A 82 4.56 17.60 0.96
N VAL A 83 4.84 17.46 2.25
CA VAL A 83 4.17 16.49 3.12
C VAL A 83 2.66 16.75 3.14
N GLU A 84 1.91 15.74 2.74
CA GLU A 84 0.45 15.73 2.69
C GLU A 84 -0.12 14.99 3.90
N ARG A 85 0.47 13.84 4.27
CA ARG A 85 -0.02 13.03 5.39
C ARG A 85 1.06 12.13 5.99
N TYR A 86 1.01 11.96 7.31
CA TYR A 86 1.75 10.93 8.03
C TYR A 86 0.89 9.69 8.13
N LYS A 87 1.42 8.53 7.73
CA LYS A 87 0.69 7.25 7.74
C LYS A 87 1.45 6.24 8.59
N ALA A 88 0.79 5.75 9.63
CA ALA A 88 1.26 4.60 10.40
C ALA A 88 0.35 3.40 10.10
N ARG A 89 0.92 2.20 10.00
CA ARG A 89 0.18 0.94 9.85
C ARG A 89 0.70 -0.08 10.85
N LEU A 90 -0.21 -0.81 11.48
CA LEU A 90 0.14 -1.94 12.32
C LEU A 90 0.12 -3.22 11.48
N VAL A 91 1.27 -3.87 11.34
CA VAL A 91 1.48 -4.99 10.41
C VAL A 91 1.89 -6.24 11.17
N ALA A 92 1.25 -7.37 10.88
CA ALA A 92 1.64 -8.66 11.42
C ALA A 92 2.93 -9.17 10.78
N LYS A 93 3.79 -9.81 11.58
CA LYS A 93 5.02 -10.48 11.14
C LYS A 93 4.71 -11.85 10.53
N GLY A 94 3.82 -11.90 9.53
CA GLY A 94 3.34 -13.14 8.92
C GLY A 94 4.41 -13.93 8.17
N TYR A 95 5.61 -13.37 7.95
CA TYR A 95 6.76 -14.13 7.43
C TYR A 95 7.19 -15.28 8.34
N LYS A 96 6.79 -15.25 9.63
CA LYS A 96 7.02 -16.36 10.57
C LYS A 96 6.01 -17.50 10.45
N GLN A 97 4.92 -17.32 9.68
CA GLN A 97 3.85 -18.33 9.57
C GLN A 97 4.25 -19.53 8.71
N GLN A 98 3.83 -20.72 9.12
CA GLN A 98 4.05 -21.99 8.43
C GLN A 98 2.78 -22.52 7.76
N TYR A 99 2.92 -22.98 6.51
CA TYR A 99 1.82 -23.59 5.75
C TYR A 99 1.39 -24.91 6.41
N GLY A 100 0.08 -25.13 6.55
CA GLY A 100 -0.50 -26.31 7.21
C GLY A 100 -0.56 -26.23 8.74
N VAL A 101 0.01 -25.17 9.35
CA VAL A 101 -0.05 -24.92 10.80
C VAL A 101 -0.76 -23.61 11.11
N ASP A 102 -0.38 -22.52 10.44
CA ASP A 102 -0.94 -21.18 10.67
C ASP A 102 -1.90 -20.72 9.57
N TYR A 103 -1.79 -21.30 8.37
CA TYR A 103 -2.66 -21.02 7.23
C TYR A 103 -2.67 -22.21 6.26
N ASP A 104 -3.76 -22.39 5.53
CA ASP A 104 -3.97 -23.48 4.58
C ASP A 104 -4.45 -22.99 3.20
N GLU A 105 -4.68 -23.95 2.30
CA GLU A 105 -5.16 -23.74 0.95
C GLU A 105 -6.59 -23.17 0.85
N VAL A 106 -7.35 -23.08 1.94
CA VAL A 106 -8.74 -22.59 1.94
C VAL A 106 -8.87 -21.25 2.69
N SER A 107 -7.80 -20.76 3.35
CA SER A 107 -7.87 -19.63 4.27
C SER A 107 -8.95 -19.81 5.36
N ASN A 108 -9.30 -21.06 5.67
CA ASN A 108 -10.27 -21.34 6.72
C ASN A 108 -9.54 -21.44 8.06
N GLY A 109 -9.58 -20.33 8.80
CA GLY A 109 -9.76 -20.37 10.26
C GLY A 109 -8.70 -21.14 11.06
N LEU A 110 -7.44 -20.72 11.00
CA LEU A 110 -6.54 -20.92 12.14
C LEU A 110 -6.52 -19.63 12.95
N GLU A 111 -6.77 -19.77 14.26
CA GLU A 111 -6.91 -18.65 15.19
C GLU A 111 -5.62 -17.83 15.22
N ASN A 112 -5.58 -16.72 14.47
CA ASN A 112 -4.42 -15.86 14.43
C ASN A 112 -4.35 -15.07 15.75
N LEU A 113 -3.46 -15.50 16.64
CA LEU A 113 -3.17 -14.82 17.90
C LEU A 113 -2.02 -13.82 17.69
N VAL A 114 -2.27 -12.57 18.02
CA VAL A 114 -1.32 -11.46 17.91
C VAL A 114 -1.02 -10.88 19.29
N LYS A 115 0.20 -10.38 19.49
CA LYS A 115 0.58 -9.66 20.72
C LYS A 115 -0.30 -8.43 20.95
N SER A 116 -0.97 -8.37 22.10
CA SER A 116 -1.81 -7.22 22.49
C SER A 116 -1.03 -5.94 22.81
N THR A 117 0.28 -6.08 23.10
CA THR A 117 1.15 -5.02 23.59
C THR A 117 1.23 -3.78 22.69
N PHE A 118 0.96 -3.93 21.39
CA PHE A 118 1.05 -2.84 20.42
C PHE A 118 -0.29 -2.17 20.11
N LEU A 119 -1.43 -2.81 20.44
CA LEU A 119 -2.76 -2.25 20.22
C LEU A 119 -3.23 -1.35 21.37
N ASN A 120 -2.64 -1.53 22.55
CA ASN A 120 -3.02 -0.79 23.75
C ASN A 120 -2.25 0.51 23.95
N GLY A 121 -1.48 0.99 22.96
CA GLY A 121 -0.96 2.37 22.84
C GLY A 121 -0.05 2.90 23.95
N TYR A 122 0.00 2.24 25.10
CA TYR A 122 0.60 2.68 26.34
C TYR A 122 1.04 1.42 27.07
N LEU A 123 2.34 1.22 27.18
CA LEU A 123 2.94 0.10 27.90
C LEU A 123 2.56 0.19 29.38
N GLU A 124 1.50 -0.50 29.79
CA GLU A 124 1.41 -0.98 31.17
C GLU A 124 2.13 -2.32 31.27
N LYS A 125 3.12 -2.35 32.17
CA LYS A 125 4.01 -3.50 32.48
C LYS A 125 3.29 -4.80 32.87
N ASN A 126 1.96 -4.84 32.92
CA ASN A 126 1.15 -5.97 33.35
C ASN A 126 0.33 -6.64 32.23
N VAL A 127 0.51 -6.26 30.96
CA VAL A 127 -0.28 -6.79 29.81
C VAL A 127 0.50 -7.85 28.98
N TYR A 128 1.68 -8.28 29.43
CA TYR A 128 2.53 -9.23 28.70
C TYR A 128 1.91 -10.62 28.48
N GLU A 129 0.83 -10.97 29.20
CA GLU A 129 0.20 -12.28 29.11
C GLU A 129 -1.13 -12.31 28.32
N LYS A 130 -1.60 -11.16 27.83
CA LYS A 130 -2.86 -11.11 27.06
C LYS A 130 -2.56 -11.13 25.56
N VAL A 131 -3.26 -11.98 24.83
CA VAL A 131 -3.19 -12.05 23.35
C VAL A 131 -4.47 -11.51 22.75
N LEU A 132 -4.37 -10.97 21.55
CA LEU A 132 -5.53 -10.60 20.75
C LEU A 132 -5.78 -11.72 19.75
N LYS A 133 -6.98 -12.28 19.80
CA LYS A 133 -7.50 -13.17 18.76
C LYS A 133 -8.04 -12.31 17.64
N LEU A 134 -7.47 -12.47 16.44
CA LEU A 134 -7.96 -11.76 15.27
C LEU A 134 -9.27 -12.40 14.80
N LYS A 135 -10.32 -11.58 14.68
CA LYS A 135 -11.55 -11.90 13.96
C LYS A 135 -11.37 -11.76 12.45
N ASN A 136 -10.64 -10.71 12.04
CA ASN A 136 -10.34 -10.39 10.66
C ASN A 136 -8.82 -10.41 10.43
N VAL A 137 -8.40 -10.74 9.21
CA VAL A 137 -6.98 -10.90 8.91
C VAL A 137 -6.29 -9.54 8.84
N LEU A 138 -5.27 -9.34 9.67
CA LEU A 138 -4.45 -8.13 9.67
C LEU A 138 -3.46 -8.13 8.50
N TYR A 139 -3.16 -6.95 7.97
CA TYR A 139 -2.12 -6.79 6.95
C TYR A 139 -0.78 -7.37 7.41
N GLY A 140 -0.06 -8.02 6.49
CA GLY A 140 1.21 -8.69 6.76
C GLY A 140 1.09 -10.17 7.12
N LEU A 141 -0.12 -10.67 7.42
CA LEU A 141 -0.39 -12.12 7.44
C LEU A 141 -0.40 -12.68 6.02
N LYS A 142 0.07 -13.91 5.84
CA LYS A 142 0.12 -14.56 4.52
C LYS A 142 -1.26 -14.77 3.89
N GLY A 143 -2.30 -14.94 4.72
CA GLY A 143 -3.70 -15.06 4.26
C GLY A 143 -4.38 -13.72 3.94
N ALA A 144 -3.81 -12.58 4.36
CA ALA A 144 -4.49 -11.26 4.26
C ALA A 144 -4.83 -10.85 2.82
N PRO A 145 -3.93 -11.02 1.83
CA PRO A 145 -4.23 -10.64 0.45
C PRO A 145 -5.40 -11.44 -0.15
N ARG A 146 -5.54 -12.72 0.23
CA ARG A 146 -6.59 -13.59 -0.28
C ARG A 146 -7.93 -13.27 0.33
N GLU A 147 -8.00 -13.09 1.65
CA GLU A 147 -9.23 -12.67 2.31
C GLU A 147 -9.73 -11.33 1.80
N TRP A 148 -8.81 -10.38 1.57
CA TRP A 148 -9.14 -9.13 0.91
C TRP A 148 -9.74 -9.34 -0.48
N ASN A 149 -9.11 -10.18 -1.31
CA ASN A 149 -9.60 -10.46 -2.67
C ASN A 149 -10.98 -11.15 -2.64
N ASN A 150 -11.20 -12.10 -1.74
CA ASN A 150 -12.49 -12.76 -1.57
C ASN A 150 -13.59 -11.77 -1.15
N HIS A 151 -13.27 -10.86 -0.22
CA HIS A 151 -14.22 -9.86 0.27
C HIS A 151 -14.61 -8.86 -0.82
N ILE A 152 -13.63 -8.32 -1.54
CA ILE A 152 -13.91 -7.35 -2.63
C ILE A 152 -14.61 -8.03 -3.82
N ASP A 153 -14.29 -9.29 -4.11
CA ASP A 153 -14.97 -10.07 -5.15
C ASP A 153 -16.44 -10.26 -4.83
N LYS A 154 -16.75 -10.67 -3.59
CA LYS A 154 -18.13 -10.82 -3.13
C LYS A 154 -18.89 -9.50 -3.23
N TYR A 155 -18.27 -8.41 -2.77
CA TYR A 155 -18.84 -7.08 -2.89
C TYR A 155 -19.16 -6.71 -4.34
N PHE A 156 -18.26 -6.98 -5.29
CA PHE A 156 -18.51 -6.72 -6.70
C PHE A 156 -19.64 -7.57 -7.27
N GLN A 157 -19.70 -8.85 -6.92
CA GLN A 157 -20.81 -9.72 -7.33
C GLN A 157 -22.15 -9.19 -6.80
N ASP A 158 -22.20 -8.80 -5.52
CA ASP A 158 -23.40 -8.25 -4.89
C ASP A 158 -23.85 -6.90 -5.52
N ASN A 159 -22.92 -6.17 -6.16
CA ASN A 159 -23.18 -4.91 -6.87
C ASN A 159 -23.34 -5.10 -8.40
N GLU A 160 -23.56 -6.34 -8.87
CA GLU A 160 -23.78 -6.71 -10.28
C GLU A 160 -22.59 -6.41 -11.21
N LEU A 161 -21.37 -6.38 -10.67
CA LEU A 161 -20.14 -6.28 -11.44
C LEU A 161 -19.66 -7.69 -11.80
N VAL A 162 -19.48 -7.92 -13.11
CA VAL A 162 -19.03 -9.21 -13.63
C VAL A 162 -17.52 -9.16 -13.87
N ARG A 163 -16.79 -10.14 -13.33
CA ARG A 163 -15.35 -10.30 -13.58
C ARG A 163 -15.09 -10.71 -15.02
N CYS A 164 -14.07 -10.09 -15.64
CA CYS A 164 -13.61 -10.45 -16.97
C CYS A 164 -12.96 -11.85 -16.99
N GLN A 165 -13.23 -12.64 -18.04
CA GLN A 165 -12.67 -13.99 -18.19
C GLN A 165 -11.19 -14.02 -18.54
N HIS A 166 -10.68 -12.95 -19.16
CA HIS A 166 -9.30 -12.87 -19.64
C HIS A 166 -8.38 -12.10 -18.68
N GLU A 167 -8.96 -11.26 -17.82
CA GLU A 167 -8.22 -10.39 -16.90
C GLU A 167 -8.88 -10.39 -15.52
N TYR A 168 -8.28 -11.08 -14.55
CA TYR A 168 -8.88 -11.31 -13.23
C TYR A 168 -9.07 -10.02 -12.41
N GLY A 169 -8.27 -8.99 -12.67
CA GLY A 169 -8.38 -7.69 -12.02
C GLY A 169 -9.42 -6.77 -12.64
N LEU A 170 -10.08 -7.16 -13.74
CA LEU A 170 -11.03 -6.31 -14.45
C LEU A 170 -12.47 -6.75 -14.16
N PHE A 171 -13.30 -5.80 -13.72
CA PHE A 171 -14.73 -5.97 -13.49
C PHE A 171 -15.51 -5.02 -14.38
N ILE A 172 -16.63 -5.50 -14.91
CA ILE A 172 -17.45 -4.80 -15.89
C ILE A 172 -18.90 -4.82 -15.42
N LYS A 173 -19.52 -3.65 -15.38
CA LYS A 173 -20.98 -3.50 -15.24
C LYS A 173 -21.50 -2.82 -16.50
N LYS A 174 -22.39 -3.51 -17.21
CA LYS A 174 -23.09 -3.00 -18.40
C LYS A 174 -24.55 -2.78 -18.03
N ILE A 175 -25.10 -1.65 -18.44
CA ILE A 175 -26.52 -1.32 -18.28
C ILE A 175 -27.13 -1.15 -19.67
N ASP A 176 -28.43 -1.41 -19.79
CA ASP A 176 -29.17 -1.50 -21.06
C ASP A 176 -29.08 -0.26 -21.98
N ASN A 177 -28.63 0.90 -21.47
CA ASN A 177 -28.47 2.15 -22.23
C ASN A 177 -27.07 2.37 -22.83
N ASP A 178 -26.30 1.31 -23.15
CA ASP A 178 -24.87 1.40 -23.55
C ASP A 178 -23.94 2.04 -22.50
N ASP A 179 -24.43 2.17 -21.27
CA ASP A 179 -23.63 2.64 -20.15
C ASP A 179 -22.72 1.51 -19.64
N ILE A 180 -21.44 1.82 -19.52
CA ILE A 180 -20.40 0.86 -19.16
C ILE A 180 -19.59 1.47 -18.02
N LEU A 181 -19.46 0.68 -16.96
CA LEU A 181 -18.50 0.91 -15.90
C LEU A 181 -17.47 -0.22 -15.88
N LEU A 182 -16.20 0.17 -15.95
CA LEU A 182 -15.04 -0.70 -15.79
C LEU A 182 -14.36 -0.38 -14.47
N ILE A 183 -13.99 -1.43 -13.75
CA ILE A 183 -13.24 -1.34 -12.51
C ILE A 183 -12.01 -2.22 -12.64
N CYS A 184 -10.83 -1.60 -12.58
CA CYS A 184 -9.55 -2.29 -12.55
C CYS A 184 -9.02 -2.32 -11.11
N LEU A 185 -8.87 -3.52 -10.56
CA LEU A 185 -8.30 -3.79 -9.25
C LEU A 185 -6.84 -4.25 -9.40
N TYR A 186 -5.93 -3.55 -8.73
CA TYR A 186 -4.53 -3.94 -8.61
C TYR A 186 -4.11 -3.88 -7.14
N LEU A 187 -3.97 -5.05 -6.52
CA LEU A 187 -3.74 -5.20 -5.08
C LEU A 187 -4.81 -4.44 -4.26
N ASP A 188 -4.44 -3.33 -3.65
CA ASP A 188 -5.30 -2.45 -2.85
C ASP A 188 -5.76 -1.18 -3.62
N ASN A 189 -5.29 -0.99 -4.86
CA ASN A 189 -5.61 0.17 -5.68
C ASN A 189 -6.72 -0.16 -6.67
N LEU A 190 -7.66 0.77 -6.83
CA LEU A 190 -8.81 0.59 -7.70
C LEU A 190 -8.98 1.80 -8.61
N ILE A 191 -8.99 1.54 -9.92
CA ILE A 191 -9.30 2.51 -10.96
C ILE A 191 -10.71 2.22 -11.44
N SER A 192 -11.55 3.24 -11.50
CA SER A 192 -12.89 3.17 -12.07
C SER A 192 -12.95 4.04 -13.32
N ILE A 193 -13.48 3.48 -14.42
CA ILE A 193 -13.63 4.13 -15.72
C ILE A 193 -15.10 3.99 -16.11
N SER A 194 -15.78 5.10 -16.35
CA SER A 194 -17.20 5.11 -16.71
C SER A 194 -17.46 6.12 -17.81
N ASN A 195 -18.40 5.81 -18.72
CA ASN A 195 -18.98 6.80 -19.63
C ASN A 195 -20.16 7.57 -18.99
N ASN A 196 -20.66 7.12 -17.85
CA ASN A 196 -21.76 7.73 -17.11
C ASN A 196 -21.33 8.19 -15.71
N THR A 197 -21.53 9.47 -15.40
CA THR A 197 -21.16 10.08 -14.12
C THR A 197 -22.02 9.60 -12.95
N ASN A 198 -23.30 9.26 -13.20
CA ASN A 198 -24.21 8.81 -12.15
C ASN A 198 -23.78 7.43 -11.62
N LEU A 199 -23.45 6.50 -12.52
CA LEU A 199 -22.92 5.18 -12.14
C LEU A 199 -21.64 5.28 -11.33
N PHE A 200 -20.79 6.23 -11.68
CA PHE A 200 -19.56 6.48 -10.94
C PHE A 200 -19.84 6.99 -9.52
N GLU A 201 -20.75 7.96 -9.36
CA GLU A 201 -21.11 8.49 -8.05
C GLU A 201 -21.86 7.46 -7.18
N ASP A 202 -22.73 6.64 -7.77
CA ASP A 202 -23.42 5.57 -7.06
C ASP A 202 -22.43 4.55 -6.50
N ILE A 203 -21.50 4.06 -7.32
CA ILE A 203 -20.49 3.10 -6.85
C ILE A 203 -19.49 3.72 -5.90
N LYS A 204 -19.14 4.99 -6.07
CA LYS A 204 -18.31 5.72 -5.11
C LYS A 204 -19.02 5.81 -3.76
N LYS A 205 -20.33 6.04 -3.73
CA LYS A 205 -21.12 6.10 -2.51
C LYS A 205 -21.20 4.74 -1.84
N THR A 206 -21.56 3.68 -2.56
CA THR A 206 -21.66 2.32 -2.00
C THR A 206 -20.30 1.83 -1.52
N MET A 207 -19.21 2.09 -2.26
CA MET A 207 -17.86 1.75 -1.82
C MET A 207 -17.44 2.47 -0.54
N SER A 208 -17.84 3.74 -0.38
CA SER A 208 -17.49 4.52 0.81
C SER A 208 -18.25 4.09 2.07
N CYS A 209 -19.39 3.42 1.90
CA CYS A 209 -20.15 2.83 2.99
C CYS A 209 -19.50 1.52 3.49
N GLU A 210 -19.05 0.68 2.56
CA GLU A 210 -18.49 -0.64 2.88
C GLU A 210 -17.00 -0.56 3.26
N PHE A 211 -16.23 0.23 2.51
CA PHE A 211 -14.79 0.33 2.67
C PHE A 211 -14.40 1.73 3.13
N GLU A 212 -13.50 1.82 4.11
CA GLU A 212 -12.85 3.07 4.51
C GLU A 212 -11.84 3.51 3.44
N LYS A 213 -12.35 3.90 2.27
CA LYS A 213 -11.55 4.26 1.10
C LYS A 213 -11.33 5.77 1.04
N THR A 214 -10.07 6.17 0.83
CA THR A 214 -9.76 7.56 0.48
C THR A 214 -9.93 7.72 -1.03
N ASN A 215 -10.87 8.56 -1.45
CA ASN A 215 -10.97 8.95 -2.86
C ASN A 215 -9.90 10.02 -3.17
N ILE A 216 -9.04 9.71 -4.13
CA ILE A 216 -7.91 10.57 -4.54
C ILE A 216 -8.34 11.48 -5.73
N GLY A 217 -9.56 11.31 -6.24
CA GLY A 217 -10.09 12.07 -7.37
C GLY A 217 -9.67 11.46 -8.71
N LEU A 218 -9.58 12.30 -9.74
CA LEU A 218 -9.11 11.86 -11.06
C LEU A 218 -7.69 11.31 -10.96
N VAL A 219 -7.46 10.17 -11.61
CA VAL A 219 -6.15 9.53 -11.69
C VAL A 219 -5.14 10.51 -12.28
N SER A 220 -4.22 10.97 -11.44
CA SER A 220 -3.08 11.81 -11.80
C SER A 220 -1.77 11.04 -11.79
N TYR A 221 -1.70 9.97 -10.99
CA TYR A 221 -0.54 9.11 -10.88
C TYR A 221 -0.97 7.66 -10.64
N TYR A 222 -0.41 6.71 -11.40
CA TYR A 222 -0.68 5.28 -11.22
C TYR A 222 0.56 4.44 -11.55
N LEU A 223 1.03 3.63 -10.61
CA LEU A 223 2.20 2.73 -10.77
C LEU A 223 3.45 3.39 -11.38
N GLY A 224 3.72 4.65 -11.03
CA GLY A 224 4.88 5.37 -11.57
C GLY A 224 4.61 6.12 -12.88
N LEU A 225 3.40 6.05 -13.40
CA LEU A 225 2.94 6.79 -14.57
C LEU A 225 2.17 8.04 -14.13
N GLU A 226 2.49 9.17 -14.72
CA GLU A 226 1.73 10.40 -14.63
C GLU A 226 0.62 10.38 -15.67
N VAL A 227 -0.59 10.70 -15.26
CA VAL A 227 -1.78 10.69 -16.11
C VAL A 227 -2.39 12.08 -16.13
N ASN A 228 -2.38 12.72 -17.29
CA ASN A 228 -2.99 14.02 -17.53
C ASN A 228 -4.27 13.82 -18.34
N GLN A 229 -5.42 13.96 -17.67
CA GLN A 229 -6.72 13.83 -18.29
C GLN A 229 -7.19 15.21 -18.76
N MET A 230 -7.24 15.41 -20.07
CA MET A 230 -7.84 16.57 -20.73
C MET A 230 -9.21 16.18 -21.29
N ASN A 231 -10.05 17.15 -21.64
CA ASN A 231 -11.45 16.91 -22.03
C ASN A 231 -11.64 15.79 -23.07
N ASN A 232 -10.71 15.63 -24.03
CA ASN A 232 -10.80 14.63 -25.10
C ASN A 232 -9.60 13.68 -25.19
N VAL A 233 -8.57 13.83 -24.33
CA VAL A 233 -7.32 13.08 -24.47
C VAL A 233 -6.77 12.74 -23.08
N ILE A 234 -6.31 11.51 -22.92
CA ILE A 234 -5.56 11.08 -21.75
C ILE A 234 -4.10 10.96 -22.18
N PHE A 235 -3.24 11.80 -21.60
CA PHE A 235 -1.81 11.75 -21.82
C PHE A 235 -1.13 11.02 -20.66
N VAL A 236 -0.32 10.01 -20.98
CA VAL A 236 0.41 9.22 -19.99
C VAL A 236 1.90 9.47 -20.17
N SER A 237 2.60 9.82 -19.09
CA SER A 237 4.04 10.12 -19.12
C SER A 237 4.78 9.65 -17.88
N ARG A 238 6.11 9.80 -17.86
CA ARG A 238 6.98 9.53 -16.72
C ARG A 238 7.93 10.71 -16.45
N GLU A 239 7.47 11.94 -16.63
CA GLU A 239 8.31 13.13 -16.62
C GLU A 239 9.09 13.29 -15.30
N SER A 240 8.45 13.14 -14.14
CA SER A 240 9.13 13.26 -12.84
C SER A 240 10.16 12.17 -12.62
N TYR A 241 9.92 10.95 -13.12
CA TYR A 241 10.90 9.88 -13.04
C TYR A 241 12.12 10.20 -13.91
N THR A 242 11.90 10.65 -15.14
CA THR A 242 12.98 11.08 -16.05
C THR A 242 13.80 12.20 -15.43
N LYS A 243 13.15 13.23 -14.88
CA LYS A 243 13.83 14.33 -14.17
C LYS A 243 14.69 13.81 -13.02
N LYS A 244 14.14 12.96 -12.15
CA LYS A 244 14.90 12.35 -11.04
C LYS A 244 16.09 11.51 -11.51
N MET A 245 15.95 10.80 -12.63
CA MET A 245 17.08 10.08 -13.22
C MET A 245 18.16 11.04 -13.73
N LEU A 246 17.77 12.08 -14.47
CA LEU A 246 18.69 13.11 -14.92
C LEU A 246 19.40 13.80 -13.74
N GLU A 247 18.70 14.05 -12.63
CA GLU A 247 19.29 14.64 -11.42
C GLU A 247 20.32 13.68 -10.81
N LYS A 248 19.92 12.41 -10.64
CA LYS A 248 20.76 11.37 -10.04
C LYS A 248 22.07 11.16 -10.81
N PHE A 249 22.02 11.22 -12.13
CA PHE A 249 23.20 11.04 -12.99
C PHE A 249 23.86 12.37 -13.42
N LYS A 250 23.35 13.52 -12.94
CA LYS A 250 23.82 14.87 -13.29
C LYS A 250 23.82 15.12 -14.81
N MET A 251 22.76 14.68 -15.48
CA MET A 251 22.62 14.67 -16.95
C MET A 251 21.73 15.79 -17.52
N PHE A 252 21.37 16.82 -16.74
CA PHE A 252 20.53 17.91 -17.27
C PHE A 252 21.19 18.71 -18.39
N ASP A 253 22.51 18.88 -18.31
CA ASP A 253 23.27 19.74 -19.22
C ASP A 253 23.96 18.95 -20.35
N PHE A 254 23.62 17.67 -20.53
CA PHE A 254 24.22 16.84 -21.57
C PHE A 254 23.56 17.12 -22.93
N ASN A 255 24.37 17.06 -23.99
CA ASN A 255 23.89 17.23 -25.35
C ASN A 255 22.83 16.16 -25.68
N LEU A 256 21.69 16.59 -26.21
CA LEU A 256 20.67 15.67 -26.72
C LEU A 256 21.26 14.82 -27.83
N VAL A 257 21.12 13.50 -27.69
CA VAL A 257 21.39 12.54 -28.77
C VAL A 257 20.06 11.91 -29.15
N ASN A 258 19.74 11.89 -30.45
CA ASN A 258 18.47 11.37 -30.95
C ASN A 258 18.30 9.86 -30.70
N THR A 259 19.39 9.14 -30.49
CA THR A 259 19.39 7.70 -30.20
C THR A 259 20.29 7.41 -29.00
N PRO A 260 19.86 6.54 -28.07
CA PRO A 260 20.74 6.05 -27.01
C PRO A 260 21.88 5.18 -27.54
N MET A 261 21.79 4.73 -28.79
CA MET A 261 22.78 3.92 -29.47
C MET A 261 23.86 4.79 -30.10
N GLU A 262 25.12 4.35 -29.98
CA GLU A 262 26.26 4.99 -30.62
C GLU A 262 26.12 4.88 -32.15
N CYS A 263 26.01 6.01 -32.86
CA CYS A 263 25.85 6.00 -34.33
C CYS A 263 27.05 5.39 -35.08
N SER A 264 28.17 5.15 -34.38
CA SER A 264 29.43 4.61 -34.92
C SER A 264 29.57 3.08 -34.81
N MET A 265 28.64 2.36 -34.17
CA MET A 265 28.67 0.90 -34.18
C MET A 265 28.04 0.36 -35.48
N LYS A 266 28.90 -0.04 -36.42
CA LYS A 266 28.54 -0.90 -37.55
C LYS A 266 28.46 -2.36 -37.11
#